data_AF-A0A852IU25-F1
#
_entry.id   AF-A0A852IU25-F1
#
_cell.length_a   1.000
_cell.length_b   1.000
_cell.length_c   1.000
_cell.angle_alpha   90.00
_cell.angle_beta   90.00
_cell.angle_gamma   90.00
#
_symmetry.space_group_name_H-M   'P 1'
#
loop_
_entity.id
_entity.type
_entity.pdbx_description
1 polymer ?
#
loop_
_entity_poly.entity_id
_entity_poly.type
_entity_poly.pdbx_seq_one_letter_code
_entity_poly.pdbx_strand_id
1 'polypeptide(L)' 'RALEALEPHGAVAALQRFWLRSFCDVYLEVSKASLQVPEEAAETLRTLLSCSELSLRLLAPFCPFLAEEL' A
#
# COMPACT_ATOMS: atom_id res chain seq x y z
N ARG A 1 -8.42 1.13 14.29
CA ARG A 1 -8.42 2.13 15.39
C ARG A 1 -8.88 3.51 14.96
N ALA A 2 -8.24 4.24 14.04
CA ALA A 2 -8.73 5.58 13.65
C ALA A 2 -10.14 5.58 13.01
N LEU A 3 -10.41 4.63 12.11
CA LEU A 3 -11.76 4.42 11.55
C LEU A 3 -12.80 4.01 12.61
N GLU A 4 -12.41 3.15 13.56
CA GLU A 4 -13.27 2.74 14.69
C GLU A 4 -13.54 3.90 15.66
N ALA A 5 -12.60 4.84 15.76
CA ALA A 5 -12.72 6.06 16.56
C ALA A 5 -13.48 7.18 15.82
N LEU A 6 -14.01 6.92 14.62
CA LEU A 6 -14.72 7.90 13.78
C LEU A 6 -13.88 9.13 13.41
N GLU A 7 -12.56 8.95 13.27
CA GLU A 7 -11.60 9.99 12.89
C GLU A 7 -11.10 9.81 11.44
N PRO A 8 -11.91 10.19 10.42
CA PRO A 8 -11.60 9.91 9.02
C PRO A 8 -10.32 10.60 8.54
N HIS A 9 -10.06 11.81 9.00
CA HIS A 9 -8.85 12.56 8.65
C HIS A 9 -7.58 11.85 9.12
N GLY A 10 -7.59 11.35 10.36
CA GLY A 10 -6.46 10.58 10.91
C GLY A 10 -6.26 9.25 10.19
N ALA A 11 -7.34 8.57 9.81
CA ALA A 11 -7.28 7.33 9.06
C ALA A 11 -6.66 7.53 7.66
N VAL A 12 -7.12 8.53 6.90
CA VAL A 12 -6.56 8.87 5.59
C VAL A 12 -5.10 9.29 5.69
N ALA A 13 -4.74 10.15 6.66
CA ALA A 13 -3.37 10.61 6.82
C ALA A 13 -2.42 9.46 7.15
N ALA A 14 -2.85 8.52 7.99
CA ALA A 14 -2.09 7.31 8.29
C ALA A 14 -1.90 6.42 7.05
N LEU A 15 -2.97 6.20 6.27
CA LEU A 15 -2.93 5.41 5.04
C LEU A 15 -2.01 6.05 3.99
N GLN A 16 -2.17 7.35 3.73
CA GLN A 16 -1.33 8.10 2.79
C GLN A 16 0.14 8.07 3.20
N ARG A 17 0.43 8.24 4.49
CA ARG A 17 1.80 8.15 5.01
C ARG A 17 2.39 6.76 4.81
N PHE A 18 1.64 5.70 5.12
CA PHE A 18 2.09 4.34 4.88
C PHE A 18 2.36 4.10 3.39
N TRP A 19 1.37 4.37 2.54
CA TRP A 19 1.44 4.12 1.11
C TRP A 19 2.58 4.87 0.44
N LEU A 20 2.67 6.18 0.63
CA LEU A 20 3.65 7.00 -0.07
C LEU A 20 5.04 6.90 0.59
N ARG A 21 5.12 7.07 1.91
CA ARG A 21 6.42 7.25 2.59
C ARG A 21 7.09 5.97 3.03
N SER A 22 6.32 4.92 3.31
CA SER A 22 6.87 3.64 3.78
C SER A 22 6.87 2.60 2.67
N PHE A 23 5.76 2.45 1.96
CA PHE A 23 5.64 1.45 0.91
C PHE A 23 6.32 1.90 -0.38
N CYS A 24 5.93 3.03 -0.98
CA CYS A 24 6.52 3.50 -2.24
C CYS A 24 7.95 4.03 -2.09
N ASP A 25 8.19 5.01 -1.20
CA ASP A 25 9.51 5.66 -1.09
C ASP A 25 10.61 4.70 -0.57
N VAL A 26 10.26 3.66 0.18
CA VAL A 26 11.24 2.76 0.83
C VAL A 26 11.10 1.31 0.37
N TYR A 27 9.98 0.65 0.67
CA TYR A 27 9.88 -0.80 0.42
C TYR A 27 9.93 -1.15 -1.06
N LEU A 28 9.23 -0.42 -1.92
CA LEU A 28 9.24 -0.61 -3.37
C LEU A 28 10.64 -0.41 -3.94
N GLU A 29 11.35 0.62 -3.49
CA GLU A 29 12.72 0.93 -3.92
C GLU A 29 13.71 -0.17 -3.54
N VAL A 30 13.64 -0.66 -2.30
CA VAL A 30 14.48 -1.78 -1.83
C VAL A 30 14.12 -3.08 -2.57
N SER A 31 12.84 -3.32 -2.83
CA SER A 31 12.34 -4.52 -3.50
C SER A 31 12.84 -4.66 -4.94
N LYS A 32 13.30 -3.58 -5.58
CA LYS A 32 13.87 -3.63 -6.94
C LYS A 32 15.05 -4.60 -7.05
N ALA A 33 15.87 -4.70 -6.00
CA ALA A 33 16.99 -5.65 -5.98
C ALA A 33 16.49 -7.10 -5.91
N SER A 34 15.56 -7.41 -5.01
CA SER A 34 14.97 -8.76 -4.88
C SER A 34 14.17 -9.20 -6.10
N LEU A 35 13.55 -8.26 -6.83
CA LEU A 35 12.87 -8.56 -8.10
C LEU A 35 13.84 -9.01 -9.21
N GLN A 36 15.14 -8.70 -9.12
CA GLN A 36 16.15 -9.16 -10.06
C GLN A 36 16.72 -10.55 -9.71
N VAL A 37 16.40 -11.07 -8.52
CA VAL A 37 16.83 -12.40 -8.06
C VAL A 37 15.69 -13.39 -8.32
N PRO A 38 15.83 -14.36 -9.26
CA PRO A 38 14.73 -15.24 -9.66
C PRO A 38 14.07 -16.01 -8.52
N GLU A 39 14.85 -16.41 -7.51
CA GLU A 39 14.37 -17.17 -6.35
C GLU A 39 13.52 -16.31 -5.39
N GLU A 40 13.78 -15.01 -5.31
CA GLU A 40 13.07 -14.07 -4.42
C GLU A 40 11.94 -13.31 -5.13
N ALA A 41 12.00 -13.20 -6.46
CA ALA A 41 11.13 -12.34 -7.25
C ALA A 41 9.64 -12.67 -7.07
N ALA A 42 9.29 -13.96 -7.03
CA ALA A 42 7.89 -14.39 -6.89
C ALA A 42 7.29 -13.97 -5.54
N GLU A 43 8.03 -14.17 -4.45
CA GLU A 43 7.57 -13.82 -3.09
C GLU A 43 7.52 -12.30 -2.89
N THR A 44 8.52 -11.60 -3.43
CA THR A 44 8.58 -10.13 -3.42
C THR A 44 7.38 -9.55 -4.16
N LEU A 45 7.09 -10.05 -5.37
CA LEU A 45 5.96 -9.60 -6.17
C LEU A 45 4.62 -9.88 -5.46
N ARG A 46 4.47 -11.05 -4.83
CA ARG A 46 3.28 -11.40 -4.05
C ARG A 46 3.05 -10.42 -2.90
N THR A 47 4.11 -10.03 -2.20
CA THR A 47 4.03 -9.05 -1.10
C THR A 47 3.67 -7.67 -1.61
N LEU A 48 4.33 -7.22 -2.69
CA LEU A 48 4.02 -5.93 -3.33
C LEU A 48 2.56 -5.86 -3.78
N LEU A 49 2.04 -6.90 -4.44
CA LEU A 49 0.64 -6.96 -4.87
C LEU A 49 -0.32 -6.97 -3.68
N SER A 50 -0.06 -7.80 -2.67
CA SER A 50 -0.93 -7.92 -1.49
C SER A 50 -1.01 -6.60 -0.71
N CYS A 51 0.13 -5.94 -0.47
CA CYS A 51 0.16 -4.62 0.16
C CYS A 51 -0.55 -3.59 -0.70
N SER A 52 -0.42 -3.70 -2.03
CA SER A 52 -1.08 -2.81 -2.97
C SER A 52 -2.59 -2.88 -2.89
N GLU A 53 -3.14 -4.08 -3.06
CA GLU A 53 -4.58 -4.35 -2.98
C GLU A 53 -5.17 -3.93 -1.63
N LEU A 54 -4.50 -4.27 -0.52
CA LEU A 54 -4.98 -3.92 0.82
C LEU A 54 -5.10 -2.40 0.99
N SER A 55 -4.12 -1.64 0.51
CA SER A 55 -4.14 -0.19 0.68
C SER A 55 -5.17 0.48 -0.23
N LEU A 56 -5.39 -0.03 -1.45
CA LEU A 56 -6.47 0.44 -2.32
C LEU A 56 -7.85 0.16 -1.70
N ARG A 57 -8.05 -1.02 -1.11
CA ARG A 57 -9.28 -1.34 -0.37
C ARG A 57 -9.48 -0.45 0.86
N LEU A 58 -8.39 -0.07 1.55
CA LEU A 58 -8.45 0.90 2.65
C LEU A 58 -8.69 2.34 2.15
N LEU A 59 -8.31 2.66 0.91
CA LEU A 59 -8.54 3.95 0.28
C LEU A 59 -9.98 4.09 -0.26
N ALA A 60 -10.62 3.00 -0.66
CA ALA A 60 -11.93 2.99 -1.30
C ALA A 60 -13.03 3.79 -0.56
N PRO A 61 -13.12 3.80 0.79
CA PRO A 61 -14.09 4.63 1.51
C PRO A 61 -13.89 6.15 1.33
N PHE A 62 -12.69 6.57 0.91
CA PHE A 62 -12.31 7.99 0.78
C PHE A 62 -12.15 8.43 -0.68
N CYS A 63 -11.60 7.56 -1.53
CA CYS A 63 -11.38 7.81 -2.96
C CYS A 63 -11.79 6.58 -3.79
N PRO A 64 -13.10 6.30 -3.92
CA PRO A 64 -13.59 5.04 -4.50
C PRO A 64 -13.20 4.87 -5.97
N PHE A 65 -13.38 5.90 -6.80
CA PHE A 65 -13.03 5.82 -8.24
C PHE A 65 -11.54 5.59 -8.46
N LEU A 66 -10.69 6.22 -7.65
CA LEU A 66 -9.24 6.02 -7.75
C LEU A 66 -8.85 4.61 -7.30
N ALA A 67 -9.49 4.09 -6.26
CA ALA A 67 -9.22 2.76 -5.74
C ALA A 67 -9.71 1.62 -6.64
N GLU A 68 -10.68 1.89 -7.51
CA GLU A 68 -11.22 0.92 -8.48
C GLU A 68 -10.42 0.90 -9.79
N GLU A 69 -9.89 2.06 -10.21
CA GLU A 69 -9.13 2.18 -11.45
C GLU A 69 -7.66 1.70 -11.35
N LEU A 70 -7.06 1.77 -10.16
CA LEU A 70 -5.68 1.35 -9.88
C LEU A 70 -5.59 -0.14 -9.53
#